data_AF-A0A2M7ABS0-F1
#
_entry.id   AF-A0A2M7ABS0-F1
#
_cell.length_a   1.000
_cell.length_b   1.000
_cell.length_c   1.000
_cell.angle_alpha   90.00
_cell.angle_beta   90.00
_cell.angle_gamma   90.00
#
_symmetry.space_group_name_H-M   'P 1'
#
loop_
_entity.id
_entity.type
_entity.pdbx_description
1 polymer ?
#
loop_
_entity_poly.entity_id
_entity_poly.type
_entity_poly.pdbx_seq_one_letter_code
_entity_poly.pdbx_strand_id
1 'polypeptide(L)'
;MAVCRRKVVRFRSTLERRNTVTITSNSAPCTKRRITLRTPGYVDGVSVELPVVVVTGASPGKKLVVVATQHGREVNGPAAVYRALQNLNPEEMTGEIIFFPVANPPCIRMQVQDFPMDRNRALKTGPEHNPMNLNRQWPGDPDGSLPQRIAHAIWNAGLQDADCVLDLHCWGATTTALAWGQQEAEPFVTAFGFPWFQVHDRKAAQPGMLESACAEQGIPCVVCEMTPQNVVAPEMVEHGRRGILNLASHLGILPGSPEHPHPRYQIDQGTAISAVAERPGLIVSRYRAGDVVEAGETAAELVDLETLECLQAVVAPERRILFSVGRSWGTGQLDYSVVRAGETIAVLCGVAREFVPEIASDGSVGSD
;
A
#
# COMPACT_ATOMS: atom_id res chain seq x y z
N MET A 1 60.30 31.28 17.17
CA MET A 1 59.23 30.86 18.11
C MET A 1 58.06 31.80 17.95
N ALA A 2 56.94 31.35 17.39
CA ALA A 2 55.71 32.15 17.32
C ALA A 2 54.58 31.33 17.95
N VAL A 3 54.09 31.85 19.07
CA VAL A 3 53.15 31.21 20.00
C VAL A 3 51.75 31.12 19.38
N CYS A 4 51.24 29.90 19.30
CA CYS A 4 49.88 29.58 18.90
C CYS A 4 48.87 30.21 19.87
N ARG A 5 48.12 31.22 19.43
CA ARG A 5 46.96 31.74 20.16
C ARG A 5 45.74 30.87 19.84
N ARG A 6 45.38 29.97 20.75
CA ARG A 6 44.10 29.24 20.72
C ARG A 6 42.94 30.22 20.85
N LYS A 7 42.13 30.37 19.79
CA LYS A 7 40.78 30.91 19.90
C LYS A 7 39.92 29.87 20.59
N VAL A 8 39.56 30.11 21.85
CA VAL A 8 38.49 29.37 22.54
C VAL A 8 37.17 29.83 21.95
N VAL A 9 36.60 29.02 21.06
CA VAL A 9 35.22 29.20 20.58
C VAL A 9 34.30 28.61 21.65
N ARG A 10 33.61 29.47 22.39
CA ARG A 10 32.54 29.05 23.30
C ARG A 10 31.32 28.71 22.46
N PHE A 11 30.98 27.43 22.36
CA PHE A 11 29.67 27.02 21.88
C PHE A 11 28.64 27.27 22.98
N ARG A 12 27.84 28.34 22.83
CA ARG A 12 26.49 28.38 23.43
C ARG A 12 25.57 27.67 22.44
N SER A 13 25.34 26.38 22.62
CA SER A 13 24.29 25.66 21.89
C SER A 13 22.95 25.90 22.58
N THR A 14 22.37 27.07 22.36
CA THR A 14 20.91 27.22 22.41
C THR A 14 20.41 27.11 20.97
N LEU A 15 20.50 25.90 20.41
CA LEU A 15 19.59 25.55 19.31
C LEU A 15 18.27 25.21 20.01
N GLU A 16 17.37 26.17 20.06
CA GLU A 16 15.97 25.88 20.33
C GLU A 16 15.53 24.83 19.30
N ARG A 17 15.24 23.61 19.78
CA ARG A 17 14.59 22.54 19.03
C ARG A 17 13.18 23.01 18.65
N ARG A 18 13.06 23.77 17.56
CA ARG A 18 11.81 24.06 16.90
C ARG A 18 11.94 23.52 15.50
N ASN A 19 11.23 22.43 15.19
CA ASN A 19 10.71 22.09 13.86
C ASN A 19 9.80 20.85 13.91
N THR A 20 8.98 20.70 14.95
CA THR A 20 7.81 19.82 14.86
C THR A 20 6.71 20.64 14.20
N VAL A 21 6.59 20.53 12.87
CA VAL A 21 5.44 21.09 12.16
C VAL A 21 4.32 20.06 12.28
N THR A 22 3.58 20.11 13.39
CA THR A 22 2.27 19.46 13.47
C THR A 22 1.37 20.14 12.45
N ILE A 23 0.67 19.37 11.62
CA ILE A 23 -0.41 19.91 10.82
C ILE A 23 -1.51 20.23 11.82
N THR A 24 -1.50 21.44 12.35
CA THR A 24 -2.48 21.85 13.34
C THR A 24 -3.84 21.91 12.66
N SER A 25 -4.79 21.17 13.22
CA SER A 25 -6.21 21.10 12.83
C SER A 25 -6.98 22.43 12.98
N ASN A 26 -6.28 23.54 13.22
CA ASN A 26 -6.82 24.91 13.18
C ASN A 26 -6.87 25.45 11.73
N SER A 27 -7.01 24.57 10.74
CA SER A 27 -7.36 24.96 9.38
C SER A 27 -8.73 25.66 9.39
N ALA A 28 -8.85 26.71 8.56
CA ALA A 28 -10.16 27.27 8.28
C ALA A 28 -11.08 26.16 7.72
N PRO A 29 -12.36 26.12 8.13
CA PRO A 29 -13.32 25.14 7.63
C PRO A 29 -13.52 25.30 6.12
N CYS A 30 -14.04 24.25 5.48
CA CYS A 30 -14.33 24.20 4.05
C CYS A 30 -13.10 24.47 3.16
N THR A 31 -11.92 23.91 3.47
CA THR A 31 -10.69 24.18 2.70
C THR A 31 -10.05 22.93 2.09
N LYS A 32 -9.41 23.12 0.94
CA LYS A 32 -8.39 22.22 0.37
C LYS A 32 -7.06 22.95 0.34
N ARG A 33 -6.14 22.59 1.24
CA ARG A 33 -4.85 23.26 1.37
C ARG A 33 -3.72 22.34 0.95
N ARG A 34 -2.84 22.85 0.09
CA ARG A 34 -1.54 22.22 -0.17
C ARG A 34 -0.51 22.85 0.75
N ILE A 35 0.20 22.02 1.50
CA ILE A 35 1.28 22.44 2.39
C ILE A 35 2.54 21.62 2.07
N THR A 36 3.68 22.11 2.52
CA THR A 36 4.95 21.40 2.42
C THR A 36 5.41 21.01 3.81
N LEU A 37 5.47 19.71 4.08
CA LEU A 37 6.04 19.18 5.31
C LEU A 37 7.55 19.06 5.11
N ARG A 38 8.33 19.69 5.98
CA ARG A 38 9.80 19.57 6.00
C ARG A 38 10.22 18.55 7.05
N THR A 39 11.08 17.62 6.68
CA THR A 39 11.71 16.72 7.66
C THR A 39 12.64 17.49 8.59
N PRO A 40 12.99 16.93 9.76
CA PRO A 40 14.19 17.34 10.48
C PRO A 40 15.40 17.39 9.53
N GLY A 41 16.28 18.37 9.76
CA GLY A 41 17.48 18.55 8.95
C GLY A 41 18.46 17.40 9.14
N TYR A 42 18.96 16.87 8.02
CA TYR A 42 20.01 15.86 7.93
C TYR A 42 21.40 16.54 7.95
N VAL A 43 22.44 15.83 7.48
CA VAL A 43 23.81 16.37 7.33
C VAL A 43 23.78 17.75 6.65
N ASP A 44 24.50 18.71 7.22
CA ASP A 44 24.58 20.12 6.79
C ASP A 44 23.25 20.88 6.74
N GLY A 45 22.21 20.40 7.43
CA GLY A 45 20.89 21.05 7.51
C GLY A 45 19.98 20.77 6.31
N VAL A 46 20.36 19.84 5.43
CA VAL A 46 19.53 19.43 4.28
C VAL A 46 18.27 18.74 4.77
N SER A 47 17.09 19.20 4.35
CA SER A 47 15.81 18.56 4.66
C SER A 47 15.13 18.06 3.39
N VAL A 48 14.23 17.09 3.53
CA VAL A 48 13.32 16.67 2.47
C VAL A 48 11.99 17.39 2.65
N GLU A 49 11.45 17.87 1.53
CA GLU A 49 10.14 18.49 1.44
C GLU A 49 9.13 17.50 0.86
N LEU A 50 8.07 17.23 1.62
CA LEU A 50 6.98 16.35 1.24
C LEU A 50 5.73 17.18 0.91
N PRO A 51 5.07 16.92 -0.23
CA PRO A 51 3.78 17.53 -0.50
C PRO A 51 2.71 16.89 0.38
N VAL A 52 1.88 17.72 1.01
CA VAL A 52 0.74 17.28 1.81
C VAL A 52 -0.49 18.04 1.36
N VAL A 53 -1.63 17.34 1.28
CA VAL A 53 -2.93 17.96 1.01
C VAL A 53 -3.83 17.73 2.20
N VAL A 54 -4.34 18.80 2.78
CA VAL A 54 -5.29 18.76 3.90
C VAL A 54 -6.65 19.21 3.39
N VAL A 55 -7.66 18.39 3.60
CA VAL A 55 -9.05 18.69 3.24
C VAL A 55 -9.87 18.74 4.52
N THR A 56 -10.24 19.95 4.94
CA THR A 56 -10.98 20.20 6.19
C THR A 56 -12.43 20.52 5.86
N GLY A 57 -13.35 19.78 6.46
CA GLY A 57 -14.78 19.92 6.22
C GLY A 57 -15.42 21.16 6.83
N ALA A 58 -16.74 21.27 6.69
CA ALA A 58 -17.54 22.36 7.24
C ALA A 58 -17.66 22.30 8.76
N SER A 59 -17.63 21.09 9.32
CA SER A 59 -17.74 20.83 10.76
C SER A 59 -16.63 19.90 11.25
N PRO A 60 -16.23 19.98 12.54
CA PRO A 60 -15.34 19.01 13.15
C PRO A 60 -15.92 17.58 13.11
N GLY A 61 -15.04 16.58 13.02
CA GLY A 61 -15.44 15.19 12.90
C GLY A 61 -14.22 14.27 12.89
N LYS A 62 -14.37 13.10 12.27
CA LYS A 62 -13.34 12.06 12.20
C LYS A 62 -12.20 12.44 11.26
N LYS A 63 -11.04 11.81 11.45
CA LYS A 63 -9.84 12.03 10.63
C LYS A 63 -9.42 10.77 9.89
N LEU A 64 -9.35 10.86 8.55
CA LEU A 64 -8.73 9.86 7.69
C LEU A 64 -7.35 10.34 7.25
N VAL A 65 -6.33 9.49 7.36
CA VAL A 65 -5.00 9.77 6.82
C VAL A 65 -4.68 8.79 5.71
N VAL A 66 -4.27 9.30 4.54
CA VAL A 66 -3.90 8.49 3.38
C VAL A 66 -2.43 8.69 3.08
N VAL A 67 -1.65 7.62 3.10
CA VAL A 67 -0.22 7.59 2.79
C VAL A 67 -0.03 6.84 1.49
N ALA A 68 0.74 7.41 0.56
CA ALA A 68 1.07 6.76 -0.71
C ALA A 68 2.54 7.00 -1.07
N THR A 69 3.07 6.13 -1.92
CA THR A 69 4.44 6.23 -2.45
C THR A 69 5.45 6.26 -1.30
N GLN A 70 5.32 5.30 -0.39
CA GLN A 70 6.42 4.96 0.52
C GLN A 70 7.62 4.42 -0.28
N HIS A 71 7.31 3.70 -1.37
CA HIS A 71 8.28 3.30 -2.38
C HIS A 71 8.08 4.08 -3.68
N GLY A 72 9.19 4.41 -4.36
CA GLY A 72 9.18 5.26 -5.54
C GLY A 72 8.66 4.64 -6.83
N ARG A 73 8.27 3.36 -6.80
CA ARG A 73 7.68 2.65 -7.94
C ARG A 73 6.15 2.54 -7.83
N GLU A 74 5.56 2.98 -6.73
CA GLU A 74 4.14 2.75 -6.43
C GLU A 74 3.30 3.98 -6.82
N VAL A 75 2.99 4.06 -8.13
CA VAL A 75 2.42 5.27 -8.75
C VAL A 75 0.89 5.28 -8.80
N ASN A 76 0.23 4.16 -8.51
CA ASN A 76 -1.24 4.10 -8.47
C ASN A 76 -1.83 4.92 -7.30
N GLY A 77 -1.15 4.94 -6.15
CA GLY A 77 -1.58 5.70 -4.97
C GLY A 77 -1.73 7.21 -5.21
N PRO A 78 -0.69 7.92 -5.69
CA PRO A 78 -0.81 9.33 -6.05
C PRO A 78 -1.92 9.61 -7.06
N ALA A 79 -2.12 8.72 -8.04
CA ALA A 79 -3.17 8.86 -9.05
C ALA A 79 -4.58 8.67 -8.44
N ALA A 80 -4.76 7.72 -7.52
CA ALA A 80 -5.99 7.54 -6.75
C ALA A 80 -6.29 8.77 -5.89
N VAL A 81 -5.28 9.30 -5.19
CA VAL A 81 -5.40 10.55 -4.41
C VAL A 81 -5.79 11.73 -5.30
N TYR A 82 -5.15 11.88 -6.46
CA TYR A 82 -5.49 12.93 -7.43
C TYR A 82 -6.97 12.87 -7.84
N ARG A 83 -7.47 11.68 -8.17
CA ARG A 83 -8.87 11.49 -8.53
C ARG A 83 -9.81 11.74 -7.35
N ALA A 84 -9.48 11.23 -6.16
CA ALA A 84 -10.30 11.42 -4.96
C ALA A 84 -10.45 12.90 -4.61
N LEU A 85 -9.37 13.68 -4.72
CA LEU A 85 -9.38 15.13 -4.50
C LEU A 85 -10.35 15.88 -5.42
N GLN A 86 -10.65 15.36 -6.61
CA GLN A 86 -11.65 15.94 -7.52
C GLN A 86 -13.09 15.71 -7.05
N ASN A 87 -13.33 14.65 -6.27
CA ASN A 87 -14.66 14.29 -5.77
C ASN A 87 -14.96 14.83 -4.37
N LEU A 88 -13.96 15.28 -3.62
CA LEU A 88 -14.18 15.83 -2.28
C LEU A 88 -14.77 17.24 -2.36
N ASN A 89 -15.93 17.47 -1.75
CA ASN A 89 -16.45 18.82 -1.50
C ASN A 89 -16.31 19.15 0.00
N PRO A 90 -15.40 20.05 0.41
CA PRO A 90 -15.22 20.41 1.82
C PRO A 90 -16.49 20.94 2.50
N GLU A 91 -17.40 21.56 1.74
CA GLU A 91 -18.66 22.08 2.28
C GLU A 91 -19.62 20.96 2.74
N GLU A 92 -19.46 19.76 2.20
CA GLU A 92 -20.29 18.59 2.52
C GLU A 92 -19.62 17.67 3.56
N MET A 93 -18.40 18.00 3.99
CA MET A 93 -17.59 17.14 4.86
C MET A 93 -17.74 17.45 6.35
N THR A 94 -17.73 16.41 7.19
CA THR A 94 -17.68 16.50 8.66
C THR A 94 -16.44 15.81 9.20
N GLY A 95 -15.35 16.56 9.39
CA GLY A 95 -14.03 16.02 9.74
C GLY A 95 -12.95 16.44 8.77
N GLU A 96 -11.91 15.62 8.64
CA GLU A 96 -10.71 15.94 7.88
C GLU A 96 -10.12 14.73 7.16
N ILE A 97 -9.56 14.96 5.97
CA ILE A 97 -8.72 14.00 5.28
C ILE A 97 -7.34 14.61 5.03
N ILE A 98 -6.28 13.93 5.47
CA ILE A 98 -4.89 14.31 5.22
C ILE A 98 -4.27 13.33 4.23
N PHE A 99 -3.75 13.85 3.14
CA PHE A 99 -3.05 13.08 2.12
C PHE A 99 -1.56 13.35 2.16
N PHE A 100 -0.77 12.30 2.30
CA PHE A 100 0.66 12.25 2.00
C PHE A 100 0.85 11.51 0.67
N PRO A 101 0.54 12.14 -0.48
CA PRO A 101 0.57 11.46 -1.78
C PRO A 101 1.97 11.03 -2.20
N VAL A 102 3.01 11.67 -1.66
CA VAL A 102 4.41 11.34 -1.92
C VAL A 102 5.14 11.27 -0.58
N ALA A 103 5.03 10.14 0.10
CA ALA A 103 5.68 9.92 1.39
C ALA A 103 7.22 9.89 1.26
N ASN A 104 7.76 9.42 0.13
CA ASN A 104 9.19 9.31 -0.09
C ASN A 104 9.67 10.05 -1.37
N PRO A 105 9.77 11.40 -1.34
CA PRO A 105 10.14 12.20 -2.51
C PRO A 105 11.46 11.79 -3.19
N PRO A 106 12.55 11.43 -2.47
CA PRO A 106 13.78 10.96 -3.11
C PRO A 106 13.55 9.71 -3.97
N CYS A 107 12.80 8.73 -3.47
CA CYS A 107 12.64 7.44 -4.16
C CYS A 107 11.78 7.57 -5.43
N ILE A 108 10.69 8.34 -5.39
CA ILE A 108 9.85 8.55 -6.59
C ILE A 108 10.60 9.32 -7.68
N ARG A 109 11.43 10.30 -7.31
CA ARG A 109 12.23 11.09 -8.27
C ARG A 109 13.31 10.26 -8.95
N MET A 110 13.79 9.22 -8.27
CA MET A 110 14.76 8.27 -8.78
C MET A 110 14.11 7.01 -9.38
N GLN A 111 12.79 6.84 -9.26
CA GLN A 111 12.03 5.68 -9.74
C GLN A 111 12.53 4.34 -9.16
N VAL A 112 12.95 4.36 -7.89
CA VAL A 112 13.45 3.19 -7.16
C VAL A 112 12.55 2.86 -5.98
N GLN A 113 12.54 1.60 -5.55
CA GLN A 113 11.78 1.21 -4.37
C GLN A 113 12.28 1.93 -3.12
N ASP A 114 13.59 1.87 -2.89
CA ASP A 114 14.30 2.55 -1.81
C ASP A 114 15.63 3.14 -2.32
N PHE A 115 16.13 4.20 -1.68
CA PHE A 115 17.33 4.93 -2.12
C PHE A 115 18.35 5.03 -0.98
N PRO A 116 19.66 4.80 -1.21
CA PRO A 116 20.34 4.53 -2.50
C PRO A 116 20.25 3.08 -3.00
N MET A 117 19.43 2.25 -2.37
CA MET A 117 19.40 0.81 -2.59
C MET A 117 18.32 0.39 -3.59
N ASP A 118 18.63 0.29 -4.89
CA ASP A 118 17.85 -0.57 -5.79
C ASP A 118 18.61 -0.86 -7.10
N ARG A 119 18.83 -2.14 -7.43
CA ARG A 119 19.19 -2.57 -8.80
C ARG A 119 18.50 -3.89 -9.19
N ASN A 120 17.21 -4.03 -8.87
CA ASN A 120 16.35 -5.21 -9.14
C ASN A 120 16.42 -6.28 -8.04
N ARG A 121 15.83 -5.92 -6.89
CA ARG A 121 15.29 -6.75 -5.81
C ARG A 121 15.66 -8.25 -5.87
N ALA A 122 16.74 -8.62 -5.19
CA ALA A 122 17.05 -10.00 -4.76
C ALA A 122 17.40 -10.07 -3.25
N LEU A 123 17.23 -8.96 -2.52
CA LEU A 123 17.61 -8.86 -1.10
C LEU A 123 16.43 -9.15 -0.18
N LYS A 124 16.73 -9.76 0.97
CA LYS A 124 15.78 -10.01 2.06
C LYS A 124 15.20 -8.68 2.58
N THR A 125 13.90 -8.63 2.88
CA THR A 125 13.25 -7.46 3.49
C THR A 125 13.33 -7.51 5.02
N GLY A 126 13.53 -6.37 5.66
CA GLY A 126 13.56 -6.22 7.13
C GLY A 126 14.47 -5.04 7.52
N PRO A 127 14.32 -4.44 8.71
CA PRO A 127 15.10 -3.26 9.10
C PRO A 127 16.62 -3.54 9.13
N GLU A 128 17.05 -4.77 9.42
CA GLU A 128 18.46 -5.19 9.38
C GLU A 128 19.00 -5.41 7.95
N HIS A 129 18.13 -5.66 6.98
CA HIS A 129 18.50 -6.08 5.62
C HIS A 129 18.18 -5.02 4.55
N ASN A 130 17.26 -4.11 4.86
CA ASN A 130 16.90 -2.96 4.04
C ASN A 130 16.58 -1.75 4.95
N PRO A 131 17.62 -1.11 5.53
CA PRO A 131 17.45 0.06 6.40
C PRO A 131 16.98 1.31 5.64
N MET A 132 16.96 1.26 4.30
CA MET A 132 16.55 2.39 3.45
C MET A 132 15.07 2.34 3.04
N ASN A 133 14.42 1.18 3.24
CA ASN A 133 13.00 1.01 3.01
C ASN A 133 12.18 1.75 4.08
N LEU A 134 11.41 2.76 3.67
CA LEU A 134 10.59 3.58 4.56
C LEU A 134 9.57 2.74 5.36
N ASN A 135 8.97 1.73 4.74
CA ASN A 135 8.04 0.81 5.40
C ASN A 135 8.74 -0.22 6.31
N ARG A 136 9.98 0.06 6.74
CA ARG A 136 10.70 -0.63 7.83
C ARG A 136 11.21 0.36 8.89
N GLN A 137 10.80 1.63 8.81
CA GLN A 137 11.29 2.70 9.68
C GLN A 137 10.21 3.34 10.56
N TRP A 138 8.96 2.88 10.52
CA TRP A 138 7.89 3.47 11.34
C TRP A 138 8.05 3.15 12.84
N PRO A 139 7.73 4.07 13.77
CA PRO A 139 7.22 5.44 13.56
C PRO A 139 8.29 6.49 13.24
N GLY A 140 9.55 6.09 13.11
CA GLY A 140 10.66 6.95 12.72
C GLY A 140 11.51 7.46 13.89
N ASP A 141 12.62 8.10 13.53
CA ASP A 141 13.58 8.71 14.45
C ASP A 141 14.01 10.08 13.87
N PRO A 142 13.79 11.21 14.59
CA PRO A 142 14.16 12.53 14.10
C PRO A 142 15.67 12.72 13.95
N ASP A 143 16.48 11.92 14.65
CA ASP A 143 17.94 11.96 14.64
C ASP A 143 18.54 10.83 13.78
N GLY A 144 17.70 9.91 13.27
CA GLY A 144 18.11 8.73 12.51
C GLY A 144 18.50 8.97 11.04
N SER A 145 18.38 7.92 10.24
CA SER A 145 18.59 7.94 8.79
C SER A 145 17.53 8.79 8.07
N LEU A 146 17.74 9.07 6.78
CA LEU A 146 16.78 9.83 5.99
C LEU A 146 15.34 9.25 6.01
N PRO A 147 15.10 7.95 5.75
CA PRO A 147 13.76 7.39 5.83
C PRO A 147 13.20 7.39 7.27
N GLN A 148 14.02 7.23 8.30
CA GLN A 148 13.57 7.38 9.69
C GLN A 148 13.07 8.79 9.99
N ARG A 149 13.74 9.82 9.47
CA ARG A 149 13.32 11.23 9.61
C ARG A 149 12.06 11.55 8.81
N ILE A 150 11.90 10.93 7.64
CA ILE A 150 10.68 11.01 6.84
C ILE A 150 9.50 10.37 7.60
N ALA A 151 9.65 9.13 8.07
CA ALA A 151 8.64 8.44 8.87
C ALA A 151 8.26 9.27 10.10
N HIS A 152 9.25 9.77 10.83
CA HIS A 152 9.03 10.62 12.01
C HIS A 152 8.24 11.89 11.67
N ALA A 153 8.59 12.57 10.57
CA ALA A 153 7.89 13.78 10.16
C ALA A 153 6.42 13.49 9.82
N ILE A 154 6.13 12.44 9.05
CA ILE A 154 4.75 12.08 8.68
C ILE A 154 3.96 11.63 9.92
N TRP A 155 4.58 10.82 10.78
CA TRP A 155 3.97 10.32 12.01
C TRP A 155 3.45 11.44 12.90
N ASN A 156 4.33 12.38 13.24
CA ASN A 156 4.01 13.51 14.11
C ASN A 156 3.20 14.62 13.41
N ALA A 157 3.12 14.61 12.08
CA ALA A 157 2.36 15.59 11.33
C ALA A 157 0.85 15.33 11.41
N GLY A 158 0.40 14.06 11.47
CA GLY A 158 -1.03 13.78 11.56
C GLY A 158 -1.47 12.32 11.68
N LEU A 159 -0.57 11.35 11.85
CA LEU A 159 -0.97 9.94 11.99
C LEU A 159 -1.43 9.59 13.41
N GLN A 160 -0.85 10.22 14.46
CA GLN A 160 -1.06 9.82 15.86
C GLN A 160 -2.50 9.94 16.37
N ASP A 161 -3.30 10.79 15.76
CA ASP A 161 -4.69 11.06 16.11
C ASP A 161 -5.66 10.73 14.97
N ALA A 162 -5.22 9.88 14.02
CA ALA A 162 -6.06 9.40 12.94
C ALA A 162 -7.10 8.40 13.48
N ASP A 163 -8.35 8.50 12.99
CA ASP A 163 -9.37 7.49 13.25
C ASP A 163 -9.23 6.29 12.32
N CYS A 164 -8.56 6.46 11.17
CA CYS A 164 -8.12 5.39 10.29
C CYS A 164 -6.94 5.86 9.43
N VAL A 165 -6.02 4.94 9.14
CA VAL A 165 -4.92 5.13 8.20
C VAL A 165 -5.14 4.22 6.99
N LEU A 166 -5.01 4.78 5.79
CA LEU A 166 -4.96 4.03 4.54
C LEU A 166 -3.54 4.12 3.98
N ASP A 167 -2.89 2.98 3.82
CA ASP A 167 -1.53 2.83 3.31
C ASP A 167 -1.53 2.19 1.91
N LEU A 168 -1.26 3.01 0.88
CA LEU A 168 -1.34 2.62 -0.52
C LEU A 168 0.03 2.25 -1.09
N HIS A 169 0.18 0.97 -1.45
CA HIS A 169 1.34 0.34 -2.09
C HIS A 169 0.98 -0.23 -3.47
N CYS A 170 1.93 -0.89 -4.13
CA CYS A 170 1.71 -1.64 -5.37
C CYS A 170 2.57 -2.91 -5.40
N TRP A 171 2.03 -4.03 -5.88
CA TRP A 171 2.81 -5.23 -6.21
C TRP A 171 3.36 -5.20 -7.64
N GLY A 172 4.25 -6.14 -7.95
CA GLY A 172 4.66 -6.47 -9.32
C GLY A 172 3.48 -6.95 -10.17
N ALA A 173 3.61 -6.82 -11.49
CA ALA A 173 2.51 -6.91 -12.44
C ALA A 173 1.78 -8.27 -12.49
N THR A 174 2.41 -9.34 -12.03
CA THR A 174 1.84 -10.69 -12.07
C THR A 174 1.35 -11.20 -10.71
N THR A 175 1.07 -10.30 -9.77
CA THR A 175 0.44 -10.62 -8.46
C THR A 175 -0.90 -9.91 -8.30
N THR A 176 -1.89 -10.61 -7.76
CA THR A 176 -3.23 -10.07 -7.48
C THR A 176 -3.13 -8.87 -6.55
N ALA A 177 -3.77 -7.77 -6.95
CA ALA A 177 -3.94 -6.62 -6.07
C ALA A 177 -4.74 -7.04 -4.83
N LEU A 178 -4.41 -6.52 -3.64
CA LEU A 178 -5.02 -6.98 -2.39
C LEU A 178 -5.10 -5.84 -1.38
N ALA A 179 -6.25 -5.70 -0.72
CA ALA A 179 -6.38 -4.89 0.48
C ALA A 179 -6.38 -5.78 1.74
N TRP A 180 -5.77 -5.34 2.83
CA TRP A 180 -5.82 -6.06 4.08
C TRP A 180 -5.73 -5.15 5.30
N GLY A 181 -5.98 -5.76 6.45
CA GLY A 181 -5.74 -5.18 7.76
C GLY A 181 -5.83 -6.24 8.84
N GLN A 182 -5.47 -5.85 10.05
CA GLN A 182 -5.65 -6.66 11.26
C GLN A 182 -7.14 -6.84 11.59
N GLN A 183 -7.43 -7.80 12.46
CA GLN A 183 -8.80 -8.14 12.87
C GLN A 183 -9.57 -6.91 13.39
N GLU A 184 -8.90 -6.03 14.11
CA GLU A 184 -9.45 -4.79 14.66
C GLU A 184 -9.78 -3.75 13.57
N ALA A 185 -9.14 -3.86 12.40
CA ALA A 185 -9.38 -3.00 11.24
C ALA A 185 -10.40 -3.59 10.25
N GLU A 186 -11.00 -4.75 10.53
CA GLU A 186 -11.93 -5.43 9.61
C GLU A 186 -13.06 -4.53 9.08
N PRO A 187 -13.75 -3.72 9.91
CA PRO A 187 -14.82 -2.84 9.40
C PRO A 187 -14.31 -1.85 8.34
N PHE A 188 -13.07 -1.37 8.50
CA PHE A 188 -12.43 -0.46 7.56
C PHE A 188 -11.98 -1.17 6.28
N VAL A 189 -11.42 -2.38 6.38
CA VAL A 189 -11.07 -3.20 5.20
C VAL A 189 -12.33 -3.52 4.38
N THR A 190 -13.41 -3.92 5.05
CA THR A 190 -14.69 -4.21 4.42
C THR A 190 -15.28 -2.98 3.74
N ALA A 191 -15.24 -1.82 4.42
CA ALA A 191 -15.70 -0.54 3.87
C ALA A 191 -14.84 -0.03 2.71
N PHE A 192 -13.52 -0.24 2.74
CA PHE A 192 -12.61 0.17 1.66
C PHE A 192 -13.04 -0.43 0.31
N GLY A 193 -13.73 -1.58 0.30
CA GLY A 193 -14.48 -1.98 -0.90
C GLY A 193 -13.64 -2.60 -2.01
N PHE A 194 -12.39 -2.98 -1.74
CA PHE A 194 -11.48 -3.52 -2.76
C PHE A 194 -11.93 -4.92 -3.23
N PRO A 195 -11.76 -5.27 -4.53
CA PRO A 195 -12.26 -6.55 -5.05
C PRO A 195 -11.63 -7.77 -4.43
N TRP A 196 -10.36 -7.71 -4.04
CA TRP A 196 -9.68 -8.77 -3.31
C TRP A 196 -9.22 -8.24 -1.97
N PHE A 197 -9.62 -8.91 -0.89
CA PHE A 197 -9.24 -8.47 0.43
C PHE A 197 -8.95 -9.62 1.38
N GLN A 198 -8.27 -9.30 2.48
CA GLN A 198 -7.98 -10.23 3.56
C GLN A 198 -8.07 -9.54 4.91
N VAL A 199 -8.46 -10.28 5.93
CA VAL A 199 -8.34 -9.87 7.32
C VAL A 199 -7.46 -10.91 7.99
N HIS A 200 -6.49 -10.49 8.79
CA HIS A 200 -5.54 -11.40 9.42
C HIS A 200 -5.37 -11.18 10.91
N ASP A 201 -5.12 -12.27 11.63
CA ASP A 201 -4.80 -12.28 13.07
C ASP A 201 -3.28 -12.18 13.34
N ARG A 202 -2.50 -11.69 12.36
CA ARG A 202 -1.05 -11.50 12.56
C ARG A 202 -0.84 -10.39 13.58
N LYS A 203 -0.61 -10.77 14.84
CA LYS A 203 -0.10 -9.88 15.89
C LYS A 203 1.17 -9.20 15.41
N ALA A 204 1.06 -7.90 15.14
CA ALA A 204 2.08 -7.03 14.58
C ALA A 204 2.70 -7.59 13.29
N ALA A 205 2.40 -6.94 12.16
CA ALA A 205 3.23 -7.07 10.97
C ALA A 205 4.71 -6.81 11.33
N GLN A 206 5.64 -7.23 10.47
CA GLN A 206 7.09 -7.09 10.72
C GLN A 206 7.43 -5.72 11.35
N PRO A 207 8.26 -5.65 12.41
CA PRO A 207 8.61 -4.39 13.06
C PRO A 207 9.04 -3.32 12.04
N GLY A 208 8.57 -2.09 12.27
CA GLY A 208 8.88 -0.94 11.42
C GLY A 208 7.94 -0.71 10.24
N MET A 209 6.92 -1.55 10.03
CA MET A 209 5.85 -1.26 9.07
C MET A 209 4.86 -0.22 9.61
N LEU A 210 4.22 0.55 8.72
CA LEU A 210 3.22 1.56 9.11
C LEU A 210 2.03 0.90 9.83
N GLU A 211 1.52 -0.21 9.29
CA GLU A 211 0.46 -1.00 9.91
C GLU A 211 0.82 -1.43 11.34
N SER A 212 2.07 -1.86 11.59
CA SER A 212 2.52 -2.25 12.93
C SER A 212 2.54 -1.07 13.89
N ALA A 213 3.08 0.08 13.46
CA ALA A 213 3.11 1.29 14.28
C ALA A 213 1.69 1.79 14.60
N CYS A 214 0.77 1.73 13.64
CA CYS A 214 -0.65 2.05 13.86
C CYS A 214 -1.28 1.09 14.88
N ALA A 215 -1.08 -0.22 14.73
CA ALA A 215 -1.59 -1.23 15.65
C ALA A 215 -1.07 -1.05 17.09
N GLU A 216 0.21 -0.69 17.25
CA GLU A 216 0.80 -0.38 18.57
C GLU A 216 0.13 0.82 19.27
N GLN A 217 -0.51 1.72 18.52
CA GLN A 217 -1.29 2.85 19.06
C GLN A 217 -2.81 2.60 19.04
N GLY A 218 -3.27 1.42 18.63
CA GLY A 218 -4.70 1.13 18.48
C GLY A 218 -5.38 1.90 17.35
N ILE A 219 -4.62 2.35 16.35
CA ILE A 219 -5.13 3.04 15.17
C ILE A 219 -5.42 1.99 14.08
N PRO A 220 -6.67 1.87 13.58
CA PRO A 220 -6.97 0.93 12.51
C PRO A 220 -6.28 1.36 11.22
N CYS A 221 -5.62 0.40 10.56
CA CYS A 221 -4.87 0.63 9.33
C CYS A 221 -5.35 -0.35 8.24
N VAL A 222 -5.69 0.20 7.08
CA VAL A 222 -5.95 -0.55 5.86
C VAL A 222 -4.74 -0.41 4.95
N VAL A 223 -4.13 -1.52 4.57
CA VAL A 223 -3.05 -1.55 3.60
C VAL A 223 -3.61 -2.05 2.28
N CYS A 224 -3.21 -1.44 1.16
CA CYS A 224 -3.66 -1.89 -0.16
C CYS A 224 -2.50 -1.93 -1.14
N GLU A 225 -2.34 -3.07 -1.81
CA GLU A 225 -1.39 -3.27 -2.90
C GLU A 225 -2.11 -3.19 -4.23
N MET A 226 -1.92 -2.08 -4.96
CA MET A 226 -2.51 -1.82 -6.26
C MET A 226 -1.57 -2.23 -7.39
N THR A 227 -1.77 -3.41 -7.97
CA THR A 227 -0.94 -3.94 -9.08
C THR A 227 -1.21 -3.24 -10.41
N PRO A 228 -0.20 -2.80 -11.20
CA PRO A 228 1.24 -3.03 -11.04
C PRO A 228 2.00 -1.82 -10.49
N GLN A 229 3.24 -2.05 -10.06
CA GLN A 229 4.25 -1.00 -9.90
C GLN A 229 4.60 -0.34 -11.24
N ASN A 230 5.25 0.83 -11.17
CA ASN A 230 5.83 1.65 -12.22
C ASN A 230 4.84 2.28 -13.22
N VAL A 231 3.68 1.67 -13.43
CA VAL A 231 2.67 2.10 -14.39
C VAL A 231 1.37 2.41 -13.67
N VAL A 232 0.72 3.50 -14.09
CA VAL A 232 -0.63 3.82 -13.63
C VAL A 232 -1.63 2.89 -14.31
N ALA A 233 -2.28 2.02 -13.55
CA ALA A 233 -3.39 1.19 -14.01
C ALA A 233 -4.72 1.89 -13.71
N PRO A 234 -5.50 2.32 -14.73
CA PRO A 234 -6.74 3.06 -14.52
C PRO A 234 -7.76 2.35 -13.64
N GLU A 235 -7.86 1.02 -13.76
CA GLU A 235 -8.75 0.18 -12.93
C GLU A 235 -8.35 0.23 -11.45
N MET A 236 -7.06 0.06 -11.13
CA MET A 236 -6.59 0.16 -9.75
C MET A 236 -6.73 1.57 -9.17
N VAL A 237 -6.51 2.60 -9.99
CA VAL A 237 -6.75 3.99 -9.59
C VAL A 237 -8.22 4.21 -9.24
N GLU A 238 -9.14 3.62 -9.99
CA GLU A 238 -10.56 3.71 -9.70
C GLU A 238 -10.94 2.96 -8.42
N HIS A 239 -10.40 1.77 -8.19
CA HIS A 239 -10.57 1.05 -6.91
C HIS A 239 -10.02 1.85 -5.73
N GLY A 240 -8.80 2.39 -5.83
CA GLY A 240 -8.19 3.21 -4.79
C GLY A 240 -8.96 4.51 -4.53
N ARG A 241 -9.41 5.20 -5.59
CA ARG A 241 -10.24 6.40 -5.49
C ARG A 241 -11.53 6.11 -4.74
N ARG A 242 -12.25 5.07 -5.14
CA ARG A 242 -13.51 4.66 -4.51
C ARG A 242 -13.29 4.26 -3.06
N GLY A 243 -12.24 3.49 -2.79
CA GLY A 243 -11.90 3.07 -1.43
C GLY A 243 -11.57 4.24 -0.50
N ILE A 244 -10.89 5.28 -0.97
CA ILE A 244 -10.69 6.53 -0.20
C ILE A 244 -12.04 7.16 0.17
N LEU A 245 -12.95 7.30 -0.81
CA LEU A 245 -14.28 7.90 -0.57
C LEU A 245 -15.17 7.03 0.31
N ASN A 246 -15.07 5.70 0.18
CA ASN A 246 -15.79 4.76 1.01
C ASN A 246 -15.33 4.81 2.46
N LEU A 247 -14.02 4.84 2.72
CA LEU A 247 -13.49 5.00 4.08
C LEU A 247 -13.93 6.34 4.68
N ALA A 248 -13.90 7.41 3.90
CA ALA A 248 -14.42 8.71 4.32
C ALA A 248 -15.92 8.64 4.66
N SER A 249 -16.73 7.93 3.87
CA SER A 249 -18.16 7.74 4.15
C SER A 249 -18.39 6.87 5.38
N HIS A 250 -17.62 5.79 5.54
CA HIS A 250 -17.67 4.90 6.71
C HIS A 250 -17.33 5.63 8.02
N LEU A 251 -16.38 6.56 7.97
CA LEU A 251 -16.02 7.43 9.10
C LEU A 251 -17.03 8.57 9.35
N GLY A 252 -18.04 8.74 8.49
CA GLY A 252 -18.97 9.87 8.54
C GLY A 252 -18.35 11.20 8.11
N ILE A 253 -17.18 11.18 7.46
CA ILE A 253 -16.54 12.36 6.89
C ILE A 253 -17.30 12.83 5.65
N LEU A 254 -17.78 11.89 4.83
CA LEU A 254 -18.67 12.15 3.69
C LEU A 254 -20.07 11.58 3.98
N PRO A 255 -21.13 12.19 3.43
CA PRO A 255 -22.47 11.63 3.50
C PRO A 255 -22.57 10.35 2.66
N GLY A 256 -23.51 9.47 3.02
CA GLY A 256 -23.80 8.23 2.30
C GLY A 256 -23.13 7.00 2.91
N SER A 257 -23.09 5.92 2.14
CA SER A 257 -22.54 4.62 2.55
C SER A 257 -21.49 4.15 1.55
N PRO A 258 -20.52 3.32 1.97
CA PRO A 258 -19.55 2.69 1.07
C PRO A 258 -20.21 2.00 -0.15
N GLU A 259 -19.63 2.21 -1.32
CA GLU A 259 -20.02 1.54 -2.57
C GLU A 259 -19.14 0.31 -2.81
N HIS A 260 -19.74 -0.86 -2.94
CA HIS A 260 -19.01 -2.12 -3.13
C HIS A 260 -19.30 -2.71 -4.52
N PRO A 261 -18.40 -2.53 -5.52
CA PRO A 261 -18.54 -3.26 -6.77
C PRO A 261 -18.39 -4.76 -6.52
N HIS A 262 -19.12 -5.55 -7.30
CA HIS A 262 -19.07 -7.00 -7.27
C HIS A 262 -18.45 -7.57 -8.56
N PRO A 263 -17.86 -8.77 -8.52
CA PRO A 263 -17.66 -9.60 -7.32
C PRO A 263 -16.53 -9.07 -6.41
N ARG A 264 -16.57 -9.47 -5.13
CA ARG A 264 -15.42 -9.33 -4.22
C ARG A 264 -15.07 -10.67 -3.59
N TYR A 265 -13.79 -10.87 -3.30
CA TYR A 265 -13.22 -12.11 -2.80
C TYR A 265 -12.42 -11.84 -1.53
N GLN A 266 -12.82 -12.48 -0.43
CA GLN A 266 -11.96 -12.61 0.73
C GLN A 266 -10.99 -13.76 0.47
N ILE A 267 -9.72 -13.45 0.25
CA ILE A 267 -8.69 -14.44 -0.09
C ILE A 267 -8.16 -15.11 1.19
N ASP A 268 -8.07 -16.43 1.17
CA ASP A 268 -7.39 -17.21 2.21
C ASP A 268 -5.97 -17.60 1.76
N GLN A 269 -4.99 -16.77 2.11
CA GLN A 269 -3.58 -17.07 1.86
C GLN A 269 -3.05 -18.24 2.69
N GLY A 270 -3.72 -18.63 3.79
CA GLY A 270 -3.33 -19.78 4.62
C GLY A 270 -3.48 -21.12 3.90
N THR A 271 -4.27 -21.16 2.83
CA THR A 271 -4.46 -22.33 1.98
C THR A 271 -3.59 -22.33 0.73
N ALA A 272 -2.69 -21.35 0.57
CA ALA A 272 -1.94 -21.15 -0.67
C ALA A 272 -1.17 -22.40 -1.12
N ILE A 273 -1.32 -22.74 -2.41
CA ILE A 273 -0.57 -23.81 -3.07
C ILE A 273 0.39 -23.15 -4.06
N SER A 274 1.68 -23.46 -3.93
CA SER A 274 2.71 -23.01 -4.89
C SER A 274 3.06 -24.14 -5.84
N ALA A 275 2.80 -23.94 -7.13
CA ALA A 275 3.34 -24.79 -8.17
C ALA A 275 4.78 -24.39 -8.44
N VAL A 276 5.70 -25.35 -8.36
CA VAL A 276 7.14 -25.13 -8.53
C VAL A 276 7.60 -25.83 -9.81
N ALA A 277 8.47 -25.16 -10.56
CA ALA A 277 9.03 -25.69 -11.80
C ALA A 277 10.01 -26.83 -11.50
N GLU A 278 9.79 -28.00 -12.09
CA GLU A 278 10.72 -29.14 -11.96
C GLU A 278 12.00 -28.94 -12.79
N ARG A 279 11.91 -28.14 -13.85
CA ARG A 279 12.99 -27.80 -14.78
C ARG A 279 12.84 -26.37 -15.30
N PRO A 280 13.86 -25.78 -15.94
CA PRO A 280 13.71 -24.45 -16.54
C PRO A 280 12.68 -24.44 -17.68
N GLY A 281 11.97 -23.32 -17.84
CA GLY A 281 10.98 -23.17 -18.91
C GLY A 281 10.27 -21.81 -18.91
N LEU A 282 9.40 -21.62 -19.89
CA LEU A 282 8.53 -20.45 -20.03
C LEU A 282 7.17 -20.72 -19.40
N ILE A 283 6.74 -19.87 -18.49
CA ILE A 283 5.38 -19.87 -17.96
C ILE A 283 4.44 -19.23 -18.98
N VAL A 284 3.47 -20.01 -19.42
CA VAL A 284 2.33 -19.56 -20.22
C VAL A 284 1.09 -19.64 -19.34
N SER A 285 0.67 -18.50 -18.79
CA SER A 285 -0.53 -18.45 -17.96
C SER A 285 -1.79 -18.31 -18.82
N ARG A 286 -2.85 -19.05 -18.46
CA ARG A 286 -4.16 -18.99 -19.14
C ARG A 286 -5.11 -17.97 -18.50
N TYR A 287 -4.77 -17.51 -17.30
CA TYR A 287 -5.59 -16.61 -16.48
C TYR A 287 -4.75 -15.39 -16.06
N ARG A 288 -5.42 -14.34 -15.63
CA ARG A 288 -4.77 -13.18 -15.01
C ARG A 288 -4.66 -13.40 -13.50
N ALA A 289 -3.69 -12.75 -12.87
CA ALA A 289 -3.65 -12.72 -11.42
C ALA A 289 -4.92 -12.03 -10.89
N GLY A 290 -5.64 -12.70 -9.98
CA GLY A 290 -6.92 -12.26 -9.44
C GLY A 290 -8.13 -13.01 -10.00
N ASP A 291 -7.95 -13.71 -11.13
CA ASP A 291 -9.00 -14.54 -11.70
C ASP A 291 -9.25 -15.78 -10.85
N VAL A 292 -10.51 -16.21 -10.84
CA VAL A 292 -10.93 -17.51 -10.33
C VAL A 292 -10.57 -18.59 -11.36
N VAL A 293 -9.97 -19.67 -10.88
CA VAL A 293 -9.68 -20.89 -11.65
C VAL A 293 -10.50 -22.02 -11.05
N GLU A 294 -11.32 -22.68 -11.86
CA GLU A 294 -12.19 -23.76 -11.42
C GLU A 294 -11.45 -25.09 -11.26
N ALA A 295 -12.02 -26.01 -10.49
CA ALA A 295 -11.43 -27.32 -10.25
C ALA A 295 -11.17 -28.08 -11.56
N GLY A 296 -9.95 -28.58 -11.75
CA GLY A 296 -9.54 -29.31 -12.94
C GLY A 296 -9.10 -28.42 -14.12
N GLU A 297 -9.26 -27.09 -14.03
CA GLU A 297 -8.75 -26.18 -15.05
C GLU A 297 -7.23 -25.97 -14.93
N THR A 298 -6.57 -25.76 -16.07
CA THR A 298 -5.12 -25.46 -16.11
C THR A 298 -4.92 -23.96 -15.95
N ALA A 299 -4.36 -23.52 -14.82
CA ALA A 299 -4.07 -22.11 -14.54
C ALA A 299 -2.88 -21.59 -15.36
N ALA A 300 -1.84 -22.41 -15.51
CA ALA A 300 -0.63 -22.09 -16.25
C ALA A 300 0.06 -23.37 -16.73
N GLU A 301 0.90 -23.23 -17.76
CA GLU A 301 1.75 -24.29 -18.29
C GLU A 301 3.20 -23.82 -18.27
N LEU A 302 4.12 -24.73 -17.99
CA LEU A 302 5.54 -24.54 -18.21
C LEU A 302 5.90 -25.17 -19.54
N VAL A 303 6.44 -24.38 -20.45
CA VAL A 303 6.74 -24.75 -21.83
C VAL A 303 8.25 -24.75 -22.07
N ASP A 304 8.74 -25.75 -22.78
CA ASP A 304 10.13 -25.79 -23.23
C ASP A 304 10.37 -24.72 -24.31
N LEU A 305 11.44 -23.92 -24.16
CA LEU A 305 11.69 -22.79 -25.08
C LEU A 305 12.26 -23.24 -26.44
N GLU A 306 12.77 -24.47 -26.56
CA GLU A 306 13.30 -24.99 -27.82
C GLU A 306 12.27 -25.84 -28.56
N THR A 307 11.57 -26.72 -27.85
CA THR A 307 10.60 -27.65 -28.48
C THR A 307 9.17 -27.11 -28.50
N LEU A 308 8.86 -26.11 -27.66
CA LEU A 308 7.50 -25.59 -27.41
C LEU A 308 6.53 -26.64 -26.85
N GLU A 309 7.04 -27.77 -26.36
CA GLU A 309 6.24 -28.79 -25.70
C GLU A 309 5.89 -28.35 -24.26
N CYS A 310 4.70 -28.74 -23.81
CA CYS A 310 4.30 -28.56 -22.42
C CYS A 310 5.09 -29.53 -21.53
N LEU A 311 5.91 -28.98 -20.63
CA LEU A 311 6.73 -29.72 -19.68
C LEU A 311 5.98 -30.04 -18.40
N GLN A 312 5.14 -29.10 -17.93
CA GLN A 312 4.40 -29.21 -16.68
C GLN A 312 3.14 -28.35 -16.74
N ALA A 313 1.98 -28.94 -16.43
CA ALA A 313 0.71 -28.21 -16.30
C ALA A 313 0.40 -27.92 -14.83
N VAL A 314 -0.02 -26.69 -14.53
CA VAL A 314 -0.52 -26.29 -13.22
C VAL A 314 -2.04 -26.36 -13.24
N VAL A 315 -2.57 -27.46 -12.74
CA VAL A 315 -4.02 -27.71 -12.66
C VAL A 315 -4.53 -27.32 -11.28
N ALA A 316 -5.62 -26.56 -11.21
CA ALA A 316 -6.24 -26.20 -9.96
C ALA A 316 -6.92 -27.43 -9.34
N PRO A 317 -6.57 -27.85 -8.11
CA PRO A 317 -7.14 -29.04 -7.49
C PRO A 317 -8.60 -28.83 -7.06
N GLU A 318 -8.98 -27.58 -6.85
CA GLU A 318 -10.32 -27.11 -6.53
C GLU A 318 -10.46 -25.66 -7.00
N ARG A 319 -11.61 -25.02 -6.78
CA ARG A 319 -11.81 -23.61 -7.10
C ARG A 319 -10.87 -22.72 -6.29
N ARG A 320 -10.04 -21.93 -6.97
CA ARG A 320 -8.97 -21.11 -6.36
C ARG A 320 -8.86 -19.76 -7.06
N ILE A 321 -8.25 -18.78 -6.41
CA ILE A 321 -7.79 -17.55 -7.07
C ILE A 321 -6.36 -17.76 -7.52
N LEU A 322 -6.06 -17.46 -8.79
CA LEU A 322 -4.68 -17.33 -9.26
C LEU A 322 -4.07 -16.08 -8.61
N PHE A 323 -3.36 -16.25 -7.50
CA PHE A 323 -2.85 -15.15 -6.70
C PHE A 323 -1.57 -14.53 -7.30
N SER A 324 -0.71 -15.36 -7.87
CA SER A 324 0.47 -14.85 -8.58
C SER A 324 0.99 -15.82 -9.63
N VAL A 325 1.71 -15.27 -10.61
CA VAL A 325 2.44 -16.01 -11.64
C VAL A 325 3.92 -15.64 -11.58
N GLY A 326 4.81 -16.63 -11.53
CA GLY A 326 6.25 -16.43 -11.39
C GLY A 326 6.68 -15.95 -10.00
N ARG A 327 7.85 -15.32 -9.93
CA ARG A 327 8.43 -14.74 -8.70
C ARG A 327 7.93 -13.31 -8.43
N SER A 328 6.62 -13.13 -8.33
CA SER A 328 6.03 -11.78 -8.25
C SER A 328 5.48 -11.40 -6.87
N TRP A 329 5.49 -12.31 -5.89
CA TRP A 329 5.09 -12.01 -4.51
C TRP A 329 6.21 -12.34 -3.50
N GLY A 330 6.27 -11.59 -2.40
CA GLY A 330 7.32 -11.72 -1.37
C GLY A 330 8.57 -10.88 -1.62
N THR A 331 9.73 -11.35 -1.17
CA THR A 331 11.03 -10.67 -1.35
C THR A 331 11.56 -10.90 -2.76
N GLY A 332 12.03 -9.85 -3.44
CA GLY A 332 12.69 -10.01 -4.73
C GLY A 332 11.75 -10.22 -5.92
N GLN A 333 10.67 -9.44 -5.93
CA GLN A 333 9.67 -9.45 -7.00
C GLN A 333 10.30 -9.11 -8.34
N LEU A 334 10.11 -10.01 -9.29
CA LEU A 334 10.59 -9.88 -10.64
C LEU A 334 9.50 -10.40 -11.59
N ASP A 335 9.03 -9.51 -12.46
CA ASP A 335 8.00 -9.81 -13.46
C ASP A 335 8.63 -10.52 -14.67
N TYR A 336 9.01 -11.79 -14.49
CA TYR A 336 9.51 -12.66 -15.57
C TYR A 336 8.71 -13.96 -15.64
N SER A 337 8.44 -14.39 -16.88
CA SER A 337 7.81 -15.68 -17.15
C SER A 337 8.81 -16.80 -17.42
N VAL A 338 10.11 -16.52 -17.54
CA VAL A 338 11.12 -17.59 -17.67
C VAL A 338 11.65 -17.93 -16.30
N VAL A 339 11.48 -19.20 -15.91
CA VAL A 339 11.85 -19.71 -14.60
C VAL A 339 12.90 -20.81 -14.69
N ARG A 340 13.64 -20.99 -13.59
CA ARG A 340 14.57 -22.11 -13.37
C ARG A 340 13.88 -23.22 -12.57
N ALA A 341 14.51 -24.39 -12.55
CA ALA A 341 14.11 -25.46 -11.63
C ALA A 341 14.08 -24.96 -10.18
N GLY A 342 13.04 -25.31 -9.44
CA GLY A 342 12.81 -24.88 -8.06
C GLY A 342 12.16 -23.50 -7.90
N GLU A 343 11.90 -22.77 -8.99
CA GLU A 343 11.23 -21.48 -8.94
C GLU A 343 9.70 -21.63 -9.10
N THR A 344 8.94 -20.72 -8.49
CA THR A 344 7.48 -20.75 -8.54
C THR A 344 6.96 -20.45 -9.95
N ILE A 345 6.06 -21.29 -10.44
CA ILE A 345 5.28 -21.09 -11.66
C ILE A 345 4.05 -20.22 -11.35
N ALA A 346 3.29 -20.61 -10.33
CA ALA A 346 2.08 -19.93 -9.92
C ALA A 346 1.75 -20.20 -8.45
N VAL A 347 1.03 -19.28 -7.83
CA VAL A 347 0.46 -19.44 -6.49
C VAL A 347 -1.07 -19.37 -6.60
N LEU A 348 -1.74 -20.38 -6.05
CA LEU A 348 -3.20 -20.50 -6.02
C LEU A 348 -3.69 -20.38 -4.58
N CYS A 349 -4.55 -19.40 -4.28
CA CYS A 349 -5.11 -19.18 -2.95
C CYS A 349 -6.57 -19.61 -2.88
N GLY A 350 -7.04 -20.02 -1.70
CA GLY A 350 -8.45 -20.31 -1.47
C GLY A 350 -9.30 -19.04 -1.41
N VAL A 351 -10.61 -19.21 -1.60
CA VAL A 351 -11.63 -18.17 -1.41
C VAL A 351 -12.35 -18.42 -0.10
N ALA A 352 -12.09 -17.60 0.92
CA ALA A 352 -12.77 -17.71 2.21
C ALA A 352 -14.25 -17.29 2.12
N ARG A 353 -14.51 -16.20 1.39
CA ARG A 353 -15.86 -15.67 1.13
C ARG A 353 -15.90 -15.00 -0.24
N GLU A 354 -17.04 -15.10 -0.90
CA GLU A 354 -17.33 -14.43 -2.16
C GLU A 354 -18.58 -13.57 -2.00
N PHE A 355 -18.50 -12.35 -2.50
CA PHE A 355 -19.57 -11.37 -2.49
C PHE A 355 -19.97 -11.11 -3.93
N VAL A 356 -21.00 -11.79 -4.40
CA VAL A 356 -21.59 -11.60 -5.74
C VAL A 356 -22.86 -10.73 -5.63
N PRO A 357 -23.31 -10.09 -6.72
CA PRO A 357 -24.59 -9.39 -6.71
C PRO A 357 -25.71 -10.37 -6.33
N GLU A 358 -26.70 -9.91 -5.56
CA GLU A 358 -27.95 -10.65 -5.47
C GLU A 358 -28.57 -10.68 -6.87
N ILE A 359 -28.67 -11.88 -7.46
CA ILE A 359 -29.47 -12.07 -8.67
C ILE A 359 -30.90 -11.78 -8.24
N ALA A 360 -31.49 -10.69 -8.74
CA ALA A 360 -32.92 -10.45 -8.57
C ALA A 360 -33.65 -11.69 -9.10
N SER A 361 -34.24 -12.47 -8.20
CA SER A 361 -35.12 -13.55 -8.61
C SER A 361 -36.27 -12.91 -9.38
N ASP A 362 -36.37 -13.28 -10.64
CA ASP A 362 -37.52 -13.01 -11.49
C ASP A 362 -38.73 -13.75 -10.91
N GLY A 363 -39.38 -13.11 -9.95
CA GLY A 363 -40.71 -13.46 -9.50
C GLY A 363 -41.71 -13.23 -10.64
N SER A 364 -41.71 -14.11 -11.63
CA SER A 364 -42.79 -14.25 -12.60
C SER A 364 -42.86 -15.67 -13.15
N VAL A 365 -43.45 -16.56 -12.35
CA VAL A 365 -44.36 -17.57 -12.90
C VAL A 365 -45.67 -17.43 -12.14
N GLY A 366 -46.40 -16.38 -12.48
CA GLY A 366 -47.85 -16.44 -12.40
C GLY A 366 -48.32 -17.28 -13.58
N SER A 367 -48.89 -18.44 -13.31
CA SER A 367 -49.75 -19.14 -14.24
C SER A 367 -51.03 -19.47 -13.49
N ASP A 368 -52.11 -18.89 -14.00
CA ASP A 368 -53.51 -19.21 -13.74
C ASP A 368 -53.81 -20.71 -13.80
#